data_AF-A0A4Q2XGR2-F1
#
_entry.id   AF-A0A4Q2XGR2-F1
#
_cell.length_a   1.000
_cell.length_b   1.000
_cell.length_c   1.000
_cell.angle_alpha   90.00
_cell.angle_beta   90.00
_cell.angle_gamma   90.00
#
_symmetry.space_group_name_H-M   'P 1'
#
loop_
_entity.id
_entity.type
_entity.pdbx_description
1 polymer ?
#
loop_
_entity_poly.entity_id
_entity_poly.type
_entity_poly.pdbx_seq_one_letter_code
_entity_poly.pdbx_strand_id
1 'polypeptide(L)'
;MNPYQSPEHPSEAVPPHDTPFSGDPEEHPLYDMIHRMVIWGEDKAEVHKRMEVNGVTGLAADSLYQHAWNDRIRSIRKEQSGKLFLGIGLTVAAVGTFCFCWFVLHFIPRILLYVCIVALAIGSWKLIDGLAGYLMAENKKGPLHDE
;
A
#
# COMPACT_ATOMS: atom_id res chain seq x y z
N MET A 1 -0.39 21.39 -57.24
CA MET A 1 -0.87 22.19 -56.09
C MET A 1 -2.03 21.45 -55.48
N ASN A 2 -1.87 20.95 -54.25
CA ASN A 2 -2.86 20.10 -53.58
C ASN A 2 -3.60 20.94 -52.51
N PRO A 3 -4.92 21.14 -52.58
CA PRO A 3 -5.65 22.12 -51.78
C PRO A 3 -6.01 21.68 -50.34
N TYR A 4 -5.36 20.65 -49.80
CA TYR A 4 -5.70 20.05 -48.50
C TYR A 4 -4.61 20.20 -47.42
N GLN A 5 -3.79 21.25 -47.48
CA GLN A 5 -2.89 21.59 -46.37
C GLN A 5 -3.64 22.49 -45.39
N SER A 6 -4.34 21.87 -44.44
CA SER A 6 -5.00 22.58 -43.33
C SER A 6 -3.93 23.06 -42.32
N PRO A 7 -4.01 24.31 -41.83
CA PRO A 7 -3.02 24.89 -40.94
C PRO A 7 -3.27 24.49 -39.48
N GLU A 8 -2.19 24.07 -38.81
CA GLU A 8 -2.00 24.17 -37.35
C GLU A 8 -3.04 23.46 -36.46
N HIS A 9 -3.04 22.12 -36.49
CA HIS A 9 -3.11 21.44 -35.20
C HIS A 9 -1.68 21.36 -34.66
N PRO A 10 -1.39 21.89 -33.45
CA PRO A 10 -0.17 21.54 -32.75
C PRO A 10 -0.13 20.02 -32.73
N SER A 11 0.84 19.45 -33.44
CA SER A 11 1.24 18.07 -33.25
C SER A 11 1.61 17.98 -31.78
N GLU A 12 0.66 17.57 -30.94
CA GLU A 12 0.91 17.15 -29.58
C GLU A 12 1.95 16.05 -29.74
N ALA A 13 3.21 16.44 -29.52
CA ALA A 13 4.35 15.60 -29.80
C ALA A 13 4.16 14.38 -28.92
N VAL A 14 3.77 13.26 -29.53
CA VAL A 14 3.75 11.97 -28.86
C VAL A 14 5.12 11.86 -28.22
N PRO A 15 5.20 11.91 -26.87
CA PRO A 15 6.48 11.98 -26.21
C PRO A 15 7.30 10.76 -26.63
N PRO A 16 8.61 10.93 -26.89
CA PRO A 16 9.46 9.84 -27.31
C PRO A 16 9.32 8.69 -26.30
N HIS A 17 9.23 7.45 -26.83
CA HIS A 17 9.01 6.18 -26.11
C HIS A 17 9.90 5.94 -24.87
N ASP A 18 10.92 6.77 -24.64
CA ASP A 18 11.96 6.62 -23.63
C ASP A 18 11.99 7.74 -22.57
N THR A 19 11.05 8.69 -22.59
CA THR A 19 10.96 9.68 -21.50
C THR A 19 10.11 9.14 -20.35
N PRO A 20 10.60 9.15 -19.09
CA PRO A 20 9.74 8.91 -17.94
C PRO A 20 8.58 9.91 -17.97
N PHE A 21 7.39 9.46 -17.60
CA PHE A 21 6.21 10.32 -17.59
C PHE A 21 6.48 11.51 -16.66
N SER A 22 6.43 12.73 -17.22
CA SER A 22 6.79 13.96 -16.50
C SER A 22 5.58 14.74 -15.97
N GLY A 23 4.36 14.26 -16.23
CA GLY A 23 3.12 14.82 -15.67
C GLY A 23 2.78 14.21 -14.31
N ASP A 24 1.77 14.76 -13.65
CA ASP A 24 1.20 14.12 -12.46
C ASP A 24 0.55 12.79 -12.88
N PRO A 25 1.07 11.62 -12.43
CA PRO A 25 0.53 10.33 -12.83
C PRO A 25 -0.97 10.19 -12.54
N GLU A 26 -1.49 10.90 -11.52
CA GLU A 26 -2.92 10.91 -11.18
C GLU A 26 -3.80 11.61 -12.23
N GLU A 27 -3.23 12.51 -13.05
CA GLU A 27 -3.96 13.21 -14.12
C GLU A 27 -4.01 12.39 -15.42
N HIS A 28 -3.33 11.24 -15.49
CA HIS A 28 -3.35 10.42 -16.70
C HIS A 28 -4.68 9.67 -16.84
N PRO A 29 -5.38 9.73 -17.98
CA PRO A 29 -6.71 9.10 -18.15
C PRO A 29 -6.69 7.57 -18.01
N LEU A 30 -5.51 6.95 -18.14
CA LEU A 30 -5.32 5.50 -17.95
C LEU A 30 -4.90 5.13 -16.52
N TYR A 31 -4.56 6.12 -15.67
CA TYR A 31 -4.07 5.87 -14.32
C TYR A 31 -5.07 5.11 -13.47
N ASP A 32 -6.34 5.52 -13.48
CA ASP A 32 -7.40 4.84 -12.72
C ASP A 32 -7.56 3.36 -13.10
N MET A 33 -7.46 3.06 -14.40
CA MET A 33 -7.52 1.69 -14.89
C MET A 33 -6.30 0.88 -14.42
N ILE A 34 -5.10 1.45 -14.55
CA ILE A 34 -3.84 0.83 -14.16
C ILE A 34 -3.80 0.60 -12.65
N HIS A 35 -4.15 1.61 -11.88
CA HIS A 35 -4.23 1.57 -10.43
C HIS A 35 -5.19 0.48 -9.96
N ARG A 36 -6.38 0.35 -10.59
CA ARG A 36 -7.32 -0.74 -10.28
C ARG A 36 -6.74 -2.13 -10.59
N MET A 37 -6.10 -2.32 -11.74
CA MET A 37 -5.46 -3.59 -12.13
C MET A 37 -4.33 -3.97 -11.16
N VAL A 38 -3.51 -2.99 -10.77
CA VAL A 38 -2.42 -3.18 -9.82
C VAL A 38 -2.97 -3.50 -8.43
N ILE A 39 -3.98 -2.79 -7.93
CA ILE A 39 -4.65 -3.09 -6.65
C ILE A 39 -5.18 -4.53 -6.65
N TRP A 40 -5.75 -5.00 -7.75
CA TRP A 40 -6.27 -6.36 -7.90
C TRP A 40 -5.17 -7.44 -8.02
N GLY A 41 -3.91 -7.03 -8.10
CA GLY A 41 -2.78 -7.95 -8.16
C GLY A 41 -2.64 -8.65 -9.51
N GLU A 42 -3.11 -8.03 -10.61
CA GLU A 42 -2.80 -8.51 -11.96
C GLU A 42 -1.27 -8.55 -12.17
N ASP A 43 -0.80 -9.52 -12.96
CA ASP A 43 0.64 -9.66 -13.23
C ASP A 43 1.18 -8.43 -13.97
N LYS A 44 2.40 -8.00 -13.61
CA LYS A 44 3.08 -6.86 -14.25
C LYS A 44 3.06 -6.97 -15.78
N ALA A 45 3.24 -8.17 -16.32
CA ALA A 45 3.23 -8.40 -17.76
C ALA A 45 1.86 -8.10 -18.40
N GLU A 46 0.75 -8.42 -17.73
CA GLU A 46 -0.60 -8.16 -18.23
C GLU A 46 -0.95 -6.66 -18.14
N VAL A 47 -0.53 -6.01 -17.05
CA VAL A 47 -0.69 -4.55 -16.89
C VAL A 47 0.09 -3.80 -17.98
N HIS A 48 1.33 -4.20 -18.25
CA HIS A 48 2.16 -3.61 -19.31
C HIS A 48 1.56 -3.84 -20.70
N LYS A 49 1.04 -5.05 -20.97
CA LYS A 49 0.36 -5.35 -22.24
C LYS A 49 -0.87 -4.48 -22.45
N ARG A 50 -1.65 -4.22 -21.40
CA ARG A 50 -2.80 -3.30 -21.47
C ARG A 50 -2.39 -1.84 -21.64
N MET A 51 -1.28 -1.41 -21.03
CA MET A 51 -0.71 -0.08 -21.28
C MET A 51 -0.26 0.06 -22.74
N GLU A 52 0.38 -0.97 -23.29
CA GLU A 52 0.86 -0.99 -24.68
C GLU A 52 -0.28 -0.89 -25.69
N VAL A 53 -1.40 -1.60 -25.46
CA VAL A 53 -2.62 -1.49 -26.28
C VAL A 53 -3.20 -0.07 -26.28
N ASN A 54 -2.97 0.69 -25.21
CA ASN A 54 -3.42 2.07 -25.08
C ASN A 54 -2.33 3.11 -25.42
N GLY A 55 -1.22 2.68 -26.05
CA GLY A 55 -0.17 3.57 -26.53
C GLY A 55 0.84 4.03 -25.48
N VAL A 56 0.77 3.53 -24.24
CA VAL A 56 1.74 3.83 -23.18
C VAL A 56 2.74 2.68 -23.10
N THR A 57 4.02 2.94 -23.37
CA THR A 57 5.06 1.91 -23.40
C THR A 57 6.37 2.42 -22.81
N GLY A 58 7.34 1.52 -22.65
CA GLY A 58 8.69 1.87 -22.21
C GLY A 58 8.73 2.45 -20.79
N LEU A 59 9.55 3.48 -20.61
CA LEU A 59 9.83 4.08 -19.30
C LEU A 59 8.61 4.77 -18.68
N ALA A 60 7.69 5.29 -19.49
CA ALA A 60 6.44 5.88 -19.00
C ALA A 60 5.54 4.82 -18.36
N ALA A 61 5.38 3.65 -19.00
CA ALA A 61 4.61 2.53 -18.46
C ALA A 61 5.18 2.01 -17.13
N ASP A 62 6.51 1.84 -17.05
CA ASP A 62 7.17 1.41 -15.82
C ASP A 62 6.99 2.41 -14.68
N SER A 63 7.07 3.72 -14.96
CA SER A 63 6.88 4.76 -13.94
C SER A 63 5.45 4.79 -13.38
N LEU A 64 4.43 4.66 -14.25
CA LEU A 64 3.03 4.56 -13.84
C LEU A 64 2.76 3.28 -13.04
N TYR A 65 3.32 2.15 -13.49
CA TYR A 65 3.22 0.88 -12.77
C TYR A 65 3.84 0.98 -11.38
N GLN A 66 5.04 1.53 -11.26
CA GLN A 66 5.71 1.69 -9.97
C GLN A 66 4.92 2.60 -9.02
N HIS A 67 4.33 3.68 -9.53
CA HIS A 67 3.51 4.57 -8.73
C HIS A 67 2.27 3.84 -8.17
N ALA A 68 1.51 3.18 -9.05
CA ALA A 68 0.36 2.37 -8.64
C ALA A 68 0.74 1.22 -7.69
N TRP A 69 1.91 0.61 -7.87
CA TRP A 69 2.42 -0.45 -7.00
C TRP A 69 2.80 0.08 -5.61
N ASN A 70 3.39 1.26 -5.55
CA ASN A 70 3.70 1.94 -4.28
C ASN A 70 2.42 2.31 -3.52
N ASP A 71 1.38 2.75 -4.22
CA ASP A 71 0.07 3.02 -3.60
C ASP A 71 -0.60 1.76 -3.07
N ARG A 72 -0.50 0.65 -3.83
CA ARG A 72 -0.89 -0.68 -3.36
C ARG A 72 -0.14 -1.08 -2.09
N ILE A 73 1.18 -0.94 -2.05
CA ILE A 73 1.97 -1.25 -0.84
C ILE A 73 1.55 -0.34 0.31
N ARG A 74 1.33 0.96 0.05
CA ARG A 74 0.96 1.94 1.05
C ARG A 74 -0.42 1.65 1.66
N SER A 75 -1.39 1.24 0.85
CA SER A 75 -2.73 0.86 1.34
C SER A 75 -2.68 -0.39 2.22
N ILE A 76 -1.96 -1.44 1.78
CA ILE A 76 -1.74 -2.66 2.59
C ILE A 76 -1.05 -2.30 3.91
N ARG A 77 0.04 -1.53 3.85
CA ARG A 77 0.79 -1.12 5.05
C ARG A 77 -0.08 -0.31 6.00
N LYS A 78 -0.95 0.58 5.49
CA LYS A 78 -1.89 1.37 6.31
C LYS A 78 -2.87 0.46 7.05
N GLU A 79 -3.45 -0.52 6.38
CA GLU A 79 -4.37 -1.47 6.99
C GLU A 79 -3.68 -2.34 8.06
N GLN A 80 -2.50 -2.88 7.75
CA GLN A 80 -1.72 -3.69 8.69
C GLN A 80 -1.17 -2.86 9.86
N SER A 81 -0.85 -1.58 9.63
CA SER A 81 -0.41 -0.66 10.70
C SER A 81 -1.49 -0.45 11.76
N GLY A 82 -2.78 -0.49 11.40
CA GLY A 82 -3.86 -0.43 12.37
C GLY A 82 -3.83 -1.60 13.34
N LYS A 83 -3.53 -2.82 12.85
CA LYS A 83 -3.37 -4.02 13.70
C LYS A 83 -2.13 -3.91 14.59
N LEU A 84 -1.02 -3.38 14.06
CA LEU A 84 0.20 -3.12 14.84
C LEU A 84 -0.02 -2.09 15.95
N PHE A 85 -0.67 -0.95 15.66
CA PHE A 85 -0.98 0.08 16.66
C PHE A 85 -1.86 -0.46 17.79
N LEU A 86 -2.84 -1.29 17.46
CA LEU A 86 -3.72 -1.91 18.46
C LEU A 86 -2.94 -2.89 19.34
N GLY A 87 -2.04 -3.70 18.75
CA GLY A 87 -1.17 -4.61 19.50
C GLY A 87 -0.17 -3.87 20.41
N ILE A 88 0.47 -2.81 19.91
CA ILE A 88 1.37 -1.95 20.70
C ILE A 88 0.59 -1.27 21.83
N GLY A 89 -0.57 -0.69 21.53
CA GLY A 89 -1.42 -0.02 22.53
C GLY A 89 -1.80 -0.95 23.67
N LEU A 90 -2.20 -2.19 23.38
CA LEU A 90 -2.52 -3.19 24.39
C LEU A 90 -1.30 -3.56 25.25
N THR A 91 -0.14 -3.73 24.60
CA THR A 91 1.11 -4.11 25.26
C THR A 91 1.60 -2.99 26.19
N VAL A 92 1.58 -1.75 25.71
CA VAL A 92 1.96 -0.57 26.49
C VAL A 92 0.99 -0.35 27.65
N ALA A 93 -0.32 -0.53 27.44
CA ALA A 93 -1.31 -0.42 28.50
C ALA A 93 -1.11 -1.50 29.58
N ALA A 94 -0.84 -2.74 29.20
CA ALA A 94 -0.59 -3.84 30.13
C ALA A 94 0.69 -3.62 30.95
N VAL A 95 1.80 -3.28 30.30
CA VAL A 95 3.07 -2.97 30.98
C VAL A 95 2.94 -1.72 31.85
N GLY A 96 2.28 -0.67 31.36
CA GLY A 96 2.04 0.57 32.10
C GLY A 96 1.22 0.32 33.36
N THR A 97 0.15 -0.48 33.26
CA THR A 97 -0.69 -0.86 34.41
C THR A 97 0.11 -1.68 35.42
N PHE A 98 0.93 -2.63 34.96
CA PHE A 98 1.79 -3.43 35.83
C PHE A 98 2.81 -2.56 36.58
N CYS A 99 3.53 -1.68 35.86
CA CYS A 99 4.49 -0.75 36.45
C CYS A 99 3.81 0.21 37.43
N PHE A 100 2.65 0.76 37.09
CA PHE A 100 1.90 1.65 37.97
C PHE A 100 1.49 0.93 39.27
N CYS A 101 0.94 -0.28 39.19
CA CYS A 101 0.57 -1.04 40.38
C CYS A 101 1.79 -1.46 41.22
N TRP A 102 2.93 -1.77 40.58
CA TRP A 102 4.15 -2.13 41.30
C TRP A 102 4.79 -0.93 42.02
N PHE A 103 4.99 0.18 41.31
CA PHE A 103 5.71 1.34 41.85
C PHE A 103 4.85 2.27 42.70
N VAL A 104 3.54 2.37 42.46
CA VAL A 104 2.66 3.30 43.19
C VAL A 104 1.90 2.60 44.31
N LEU A 105 1.35 1.41 44.04
CA LEU A 105 0.48 0.71 44.99
C LEU A 105 1.21 -0.33 45.84
N HIS A 106 2.44 -0.73 45.48
CA HIS A 106 3.25 -1.76 46.16
C HIS A 106 2.50 -3.10 46.37
N PHE A 107 1.37 -3.29 45.68
CA PHE A 107 0.50 -4.45 45.81
C PHE A 107 -0.15 -4.72 44.46
N ILE A 108 0.03 -5.95 43.96
CA ILE A 108 -0.59 -6.40 42.72
C ILE A 108 -1.69 -7.39 43.05
N PRO A 109 -2.97 -7.08 42.75
CA PRO A 109 -4.04 -8.06 42.83
C PRO A 109 -3.75 -9.20 41.85
N ARG A 110 -3.81 -10.45 42.29
CA ARG A 110 -3.58 -11.63 41.43
C ARG A 110 -4.42 -11.60 40.16
N ILE A 111 -5.66 -11.12 40.25
CA ILE A 111 -6.59 -10.97 39.11
C ILE A 111 -6.01 -10.00 38.07
N LEU A 112 -5.45 -8.87 38.49
CA LEU A 112 -4.86 -7.87 37.60
C LEU A 112 -3.63 -8.42 36.86
N LEU A 113 -2.85 -9.26 37.54
CA LEU A 113 -1.69 -9.94 36.97
C LEU A 113 -2.11 -10.92 35.87
N TYR A 114 -3.14 -11.73 36.10
CA TYR A 114 -3.69 -12.61 35.06
C TYR A 114 -4.23 -11.83 33.86
N VAL A 115 -4.93 -10.72 34.09
CA VAL A 115 -5.42 -9.84 33.01
C VAL A 115 -4.25 -9.28 32.20
N CYS A 116 -3.17 -8.85 32.84
CA CYS A 116 -1.97 -8.36 32.14
C CYS A 116 -1.29 -9.45 31.30
N ILE A 117 -1.20 -10.68 31.82
CA ILE A 117 -0.63 -11.82 31.06
C ILE A 117 -1.48 -12.12 29.82
N VAL A 118 -2.81 -12.18 29.96
CA VAL A 118 -3.71 -12.43 28.83
C VAL A 118 -3.63 -11.29 27.82
N ALA A 119 -3.60 -10.04 28.28
CA ALA A 119 -3.45 -8.87 27.42
C ALA A 119 -2.10 -8.87 26.67
N LEU A 120 -1.01 -9.27 27.31
CA LEU A 120 0.29 -9.43 26.66
C LEU A 120 0.29 -10.55 25.64
N ALA A 121 -0.35 -11.69 25.93
CA ALA A 121 -0.46 -12.78 24.96
C ALA A 121 -1.25 -12.36 23.71
N ILE A 122 -2.39 -11.70 23.89
CA ILE A 122 -3.21 -11.18 22.79
C ILE A 122 -2.48 -10.07 22.02
N GLY A 123 -1.85 -9.14 22.74
CA GLY A 123 -1.07 -8.06 22.15
C GLY A 123 0.11 -8.57 21.31
N SER A 124 0.84 -9.56 21.84
CA SER A 124 1.95 -10.23 21.14
C SER A 124 1.46 -10.97 19.89
N TRP A 125 0.34 -11.69 19.98
CA TRP A 125 -0.26 -12.36 18.84
C TRP A 125 -0.63 -11.38 17.72
N LYS A 126 -1.31 -10.27 18.06
CA LYS A 126 -1.65 -9.22 17.08
C LYS A 126 -0.43 -8.51 16.50
N LEU A 127 0.62 -8.34 17.29
CA LEU A 127 1.89 -7.80 16.81
C LEU A 127 2.55 -8.72 15.78
N ILE A 128 2.60 -10.03 16.05
CA ILE A 128 3.16 -11.01 15.12
C ILE A 128 2.33 -11.08 13.83
N ASP A 129 1.00 -11.12 13.93
CA ASP A 129 0.09 -11.15 12.78
C ASP A 129 0.22 -9.87 11.93
N GLY A 130 0.24 -8.69 12.57
CA GLY A 130 0.46 -7.42 11.87
C GLY A 130 1.86 -7.31 11.26
N LEU A 131 2.89 -7.82 11.92
CA LEU A 131 4.27 -7.80 11.39
C LEU A 131 4.43 -8.78 10.22
N ALA A 132 3.84 -9.97 10.33
CA ALA A 132 3.80 -10.94 9.24
C ALA A 132 3.03 -10.39 8.03
N GLY A 133 1.88 -9.75 8.26
CA GLY A 133 1.10 -9.07 7.21
C GLY A 133 1.86 -7.89 6.57
N TYR A 134 2.60 -7.12 7.37
CA TYR A 134 3.44 -6.02 6.88
C TYR A 134 4.62 -6.51 6.04
N LEU A 135 5.29 -7.60 6.45
CA LEU A 135 6.40 -8.20 5.72
C LEU A 135 5.92 -8.94 4.45
N MET A 136 4.76 -9.59 4.50
CA MET A 136 4.15 -10.24 3.34
C MET A 136 3.48 -9.25 2.37
N ALA A 137 3.35 -7.97 2.71
CA ALA A 137 2.77 -6.95 1.82
C ALA A 137 3.52 -6.85 0.49
N GLU A 138 4.83 -7.08 0.48
CA GLU A 138 5.66 -7.09 -0.73
C GLU A 138 5.53 -8.39 -1.54
N ASN A 139 5.07 -9.49 -0.92
CA ASN A 139 5.04 -10.82 -1.52
C ASN A 139 3.62 -11.34 -1.84
N LYS A 140 2.56 -10.66 -1.40
CA LYS A 140 1.17 -11.03 -1.76
C LYS A 140 0.88 -10.70 -3.23
N LYS A 141 0.98 -11.72 -4.08
CA LYS A 141 0.31 -11.79 -5.39
C LYS A 141 -1.14 -12.24 -5.16
N GLY A 142 -2.09 -11.32 -5.23
CA GLY A 142 -3.51 -11.59 -5.03
C GLY A 142 -4.32 -10.31 -4.79
N PRO A 143 -5.65 -10.35 -5.06
CA PRO A 143 -6.53 -9.20 -4.95
C PRO A 143 -6.59 -8.67 -3.51
N LEU A 144 -6.55 -7.34 -3.37
CA LEU A 144 -6.66 -6.64 -2.08
C LEU A 144 -8.11 -6.51 -1.58
N HIS A 145 -9.05 -7.22 -2.17
CA HIS A 145 -10.47 -7.12 -1.87
C HIS A 145 -11.04 -8.49 -1.54
N ASP A 146 -10.44 -9.14 -0.54
CA ASP A 146 -11.03 -10.29 0.15
C ASP A 146 -10.67 -10.13 1.64
N GLU A 147 -11.37 -9.23 2.33
CA GLU A 147 -11.72 -9.26 3.76
C GLU A 147 -12.47 -7.98 4.21
#